data_AF-A0A2S8VHZ8-F1
#
_entry.id   AF-A0A2S8VHZ8-F1
#
_cell.length_a   1.000
_cell.length_b   1.000
_cell.length_c   1.000
_cell.angle_alpha   90.00
_cell.angle_beta   90.00
_cell.angle_gamma   90.00
#
_symmetry.space_group_name_H-M   'P 1'
#
loop_
_entity.id
_entity.type
_entity.pdbx_description
1 polymer ?
#
loop_
_entity_poly.entity_id
_entity_poly.type
_entity_poly.pdbx_seq_one_letter_code
_entity_poly.pdbx_strand_id
1 'polypeptide(L)'
;MMTFNRCGRRLRWTGVALLILAVHTSGTAIAQPGLTAYTTPAQKYALALEAQTEGDVPGMMAWLRAAAREDHAPAQRLLGMALIGGPALYGAALPADLCEARQWLLRAARQDGAPPGDVAYALFGRPRQAQPFQCERS
;
A
#
# COMPACT_ATOMS: atom_id res chain seq x y z
N MET A 1 -22.57 -66.12 -32.84
CA MET A 1 -22.39 -66.15 -31.36
C MET A 1 -21.05 -65.50 -31.01
N MET A 2 -20.81 -65.14 -29.74
CA MET A 2 -19.64 -64.41 -29.22
C MET A 2 -19.64 -62.88 -29.44
N THR A 3 -19.99 -62.19 -28.36
CA THR A 3 -20.03 -60.74 -28.16
C THR A 3 -18.65 -60.19 -27.77
N PHE A 4 -18.20 -59.10 -28.39
CA PHE A 4 -16.98 -58.41 -27.95
C PHE A 4 -17.27 -57.33 -26.90
N ASN A 5 -16.56 -57.40 -25.77
CA ASN A 5 -16.76 -56.54 -24.60
C ASN A 5 -16.43 -55.06 -24.87
N ARG A 6 -17.37 -54.15 -24.60
CA ARG A 6 -17.12 -52.70 -24.52
C ARG A 6 -16.78 -52.26 -23.09
N CYS A 7 -15.63 -52.68 -22.56
CA CYS A 7 -15.15 -52.23 -21.24
C CYS A 7 -13.86 -51.39 -21.38
N GLY A 8 -13.77 -50.27 -20.64
CA GLY A 8 -12.53 -49.46 -20.52
C GLY A 8 -12.58 -47.99 -20.99
N ARG A 9 -13.55 -47.56 -21.82
CA ARG A 9 -13.51 -46.19 -22.41
C ARG A 9 -14.27 -45.09 -21.64
N ARG A 10 -15.08 -45.42 -20.62
CA ARG A 10 -15.91 -44.45 -19.88
C ARG A 10 -15.18 -43.73 -18.72
N LEU A 11 -14.21 -44.37 -18.08
CA LEU A 11 -13.62 -43.86 -16.83
C LEU A 11 -12.67 -42.66 -16.99
N ARG A 12 -12.11 -42.44 -18.19
CA ARG A 12 -11.26 -41.27 -18.48
C ARG A 12 -12.06 -39.96 -18.60
N TRP A 13 -13.29 -40.03 -19.10
CA TRP A 13 -14.11 -38.83 -19.33
C TRP A 13 -14.71 -38.26 -18.03
N THR A 14 -15.09 -39.12 -17.08
CA THR A 14 -15.57 -38.69 -15.76
C THR A 14 -14.47 -38.01 -14.94
N GLY A 15 -13.23 -38.52 -14.98
CA GLY A 15 -12.09 -37.89 -14.31
C GLY A 15 -11.74 -36.51 -14.87
N VAL A 16 -11.73 -36.36 -16.20
CA VAL A 16 -11.49 -35.06 -16.85
C VAL A 16 -12.64 -34.08 -16.58
N ALA A 17 -13.90 -34.53 -16.59
CA ALA A 17 -15.05 -33.69 -16.26
C ALA A 17 -15.01 -33.18 -14.80
N LEU A 18 -14.60 -34.02 -13.85
CA LEU A 18 -14.42 -33.61 -12.44
C LEU A 18 -13.29 -32.59 -12.27
N LEU A 19 -12.18 -32.74 -12.99
CA LEU A 19 -11.09 -31.76 -12.98
C LEU A 19 -11.50 -30.41 -13.59
N ILE A 20 -12.24 -30.41 -14.70
CA ILE A 20 -12.77 -29.19 -15.32
C ILE A 20 -13.76 -28.50 -14.37
N LEU A 21 -14.64 -29.25 -13.70
CA LEU A 21 -15.57 -28.70 -12.72
C LEU A 21 -14.84 -28.04 -11.53
N ALA A 22 -13.77 -28.66 -11.04
CA ALA A 22 -12.94 -28.10 -9.97
C ALA A 22 -12.26 -26.78 -10.38
N VAL A 23 -11.74 -26.68 -11.61
CA VAL A 23 -11.15 -25.45 -12.14
C VAL A 23 -12.20 -24.34 -12.30
N HIS A 24 -13.45 -24.68 -12.63
CA HIS A 24 -14.54 -23.69 -12.70
C HIS A 24 -15.09 -23.26 -11.33
N THR A 25 -14.85 -24.02 -10.26
CA THR A 25 -15.15 -23.58 -8.89
C THR A 25 -14.05 -22.71 -8.24
N SER A 26 -12.90 -22.54 -8.91
CA SER A 26 -11.90 -21.53 -8.55
C SER A 26 -12.46 -20.14 -8.87
N GLY A 27 -13.29 -19.63 -7.96
CA GLY A 27 -13.89 -18.30 -8.08
C GLY A 27 -12.80 -17.26 -8.37
N THR A 28 -13.00 -16.46 -9.42
CA THR A 28 -12.10 -15.35 -9.72
C THR A 28 -12.11 -14.40 -8.53
N ALA A 29 -10.98 -14.35 -7.81
CA ALA A 29 -10.77 -13.41 -6.73
C ALA A 29 -10.63 -12.00 -7.32
N ILE A 30 -11.75 -11.40 -7.67
CA ILE A 30 -11.83 -9.99 -8.05
C ILE A 30 -11.53 -9.20 -6.78
N ALA A 31 -10.32 -8.67 -6.67
CA ALA A 31 -9.95 -7.72 -5.63
C ALA A 31 -10.94 -6.55 -5.69
N GLN A 32 -11.82 -6.45 -4.70
CA GLN A 32 -12.93 -5.49 -4.76
C GLN A 32 -12.40 -4.06 -4.57
N PRO A 33 -12.60 -3.14 -5.53
CA PRO A 33 -12.15 -1.75 -5.39
C PRO A 33 -12.98 -0.94 -4.37
N GLY A 34 -13.90 -1.58 -3.64
CA GLY A 34 -14.86 -0.95 -2.72
C GLY A 34 -14.49 -0.96 -1.23
N LEU A 35 -13.42 -1.62 -0.81
CA LEU A 35 -13.01 -1.66 0.62
C LEU A 35 -12.71 -0.28 1.22
N THR A 36 -12.34 0.69 0.39
CA THR A 36 -12.02 2.08 0.77
C THR A 36 -13.18 2.81 1.47
N ALA A 37 -14.43 2.46 1.15
CA ALA A 37 -15.63 3.09 1.71
C ALA A 37 -15.96 2.62 3.14
N TYR A 38 -15.52 1.42 3.52
CA TYR A 38 -15.85 0.79 4.81
C TYR A 38 -14.65 0.67 5.75
N THR A 39 -13.44 0.94 5.27
CA THR A 39 -12.21 0.88 6.05
C THR A 39 -11.97 2.15 6.85
N THR A 40 -11.66 2.01 8.14
CA THR A 40 -11.27 3.12 9.00
C THR A 40 -9.86 3.64 8.62
N PRO A 41 -9.47 4.85 9.06
CA PRO A 41 -8.13 5.37 8.77
C PRO A 41 -7.00 4.47 9.32
N ALA A 42 -7.24 3.82 10.46
CA ALA A 42 -6.32 2.86 11.06
C ALA A 42 -6.23 1.55 10.24
N GLN A 43 -7.34 1.07 9.66
CA GLN A 43 -7.32 -0.09 8.75
C GLN A 43 -6.61 0.24 7.43
N LYS A 44 -6.81 1.44 6.89
CA LYS A 44 -6.05 1.94 5.72
C LYS A 44 -4.56 2.01 6.02
N TYR A 45 -4.17 2.41 7.23
CA TYR A 45 -2.78 2.36 7.67
C TYR A 45 -2.25 0.92 7.81
N ALA A 46 -3.03 -0.03 8.32
CA ALA A 46 -2.63 -1.44 8.35
C ALA A 46 -2.37 -2.01 6.94
N LEU A 47 -3.27 -1.76 5.98
CA LEU A 47 -3.09 -2.15 4.57
C LEU A 47 -1.83 -1.52 3.95
N ALA A 48 -1.44 -0.31 4.37
CA ALA A 48 -0.18 0.28 3.93
C ALA A 48 1.06 -0.46 4.46
N LEU A 49 1.02 -0.92 5.72
CA LEU A 49 2.10 -1.70 6.32
C LEU A 49 2.20 -3.10 5.69
N GLU A 50 1.07 -3.73 5.37
CA GLU A 50 1.04 -5.00 4.62
C GLU A 50 1.71 -4.83 3.25
N ALA A 51 1.28 -3.84 2.46
CA ALA A 51 1.92 -3.52 1.18
C ALA A 51 3.41 -3.18 1.32
N GLN A 52 3.84 -2.51 2.39
CA GLN A 52 5.26 -2.27 2.68
C GLN A 52 6.03 -3.58 2.88
N THR A 53 5.46 -4.56 3.61
CA THR A 53 6.11 -5.87 3.83
C THR A 53 6.16 -6.74 2.57
N GLU A 54 5.22 -6.56 1.65
CA GLU A 54 5.22 -7.22 0.33
C GLU A 54 6.15 -6.55 -0.69
N GLY A 55 6.64 -5.33 -0.40
CA GLY A 55 7.43 -4.52 -1.32
C GLY A 55 6.61 -3.74 -2.36
N ASP A 56 5.28 -3.71 -2.22
CA ASP A 56 4.39 -2.88 -3.05
C ASP A 56 4.44 -1.41 -2.61
N VAL A 57 5.50 -0.72 -3.05
CA VAL A 57 5.71 0.71 -2.80
C VAL A 57 4.55 1.58 -3.32
N PRO A 58 4.00 1.36 -4.53
CA PRO A 58 2.79 2.05 -4.99
C PRO A 58 1.57 1.85 -4.05
N GLY A 59 1.27 0.61 -3.66
CA GLY A 59 0.15 0.29 -2.77
C GLY A 59 0.32 0.91 -1.38
N MET A 60 1.51 0.76 -0.79
CA MET A 60 1.87 1.42 0.48
C MET A 60 1.61 2.93 0.42
N MET A 61 2.09 3.61 -0.63
CA MET A 61 1.91 5.05 -0.80
C MET A 61 0.45 5.46 -1.06
N ALA A 62 -0.34 4.63 -1.74
CA ALA A 62 -1.76 4.88 -1.97
C ALA A 62 -2.56 4.79 -0.65
N TRP A 63 -2.33 3.74 0.13
CA TRP A 63 -2.98 3.52 1.43
C TRP A 63 -2.54 4.54 2.49
N LEU A 64 -1.25 4.89 2.54
CA LEU A 64 -0.76 5.99 3.39
C LEU A 64 -1.44 7.30 3.07
N ARG A 65 -1.54 7.69 1.79
CA ARG A 65 -2.23 8.93 1.40
C ARG A 65 -3.74 8.87 1.69
N ALA A 66 -4.38 7.70 1.64
CA ALA A 66 -5.77 7.54 2.03
C ALA A 66 -5.96 7.79 3.55
N ALA A 67 -5.23 7.06 4.39
CA ALA A 67 -5.28 7.24 5.85
C ALA A 67 -4.86 8.65 6.30
N ALA A 68 -3.83 9.23 5.68
CA ALA A 68 -3.33 10.57 6.00
C ALA A 68 -4.31 11.69 5.66
N ARG A 69 -5.16 11.52 4.64
CA ARG A 69 -6.25 12.46 4.29
C ARG A 69 -7.42 12.41 5.27
N GLU A 70 -7.61 11.29 5.97
CA GLU A 70 -8.59 11.13 7.05
C GLU A 70 -7.97 11.42 8.42
N ASP A 71 -7.02 12.37 8.42
CA ASP A 71 -6.26 12.87 9.57
C ASP A 71 -5.59 11.82 10.48
N HIS A 72 -5.26 10.63 9.98
CA HIS A 72 -4.55 9.64 10.80
C HIS A 72 -3.07 10.00 11.02
N ALA A 73 -2.73 10.54 12.21
CA ALA A 73 -1.36 10.98 12.53
C ALA A 73 -0.23 9.95 12.26
N PRO A 74 -0.38 8.64 12.56
CA PRO A 74 0.62 7.63 12.22
C PRO A 74 0.88 7.53 10.71
N ALA A 75 -0.18 7.57 9.89
CA ALA A 75 -0.05 7.56 8.43
C ALA A 75 0.60 8.85 7.91
N GLN A 76 0.21 10.01 8.44
CA GLN A 76 0.83 11.29 8.10
C GLN A 76 2.34 11.29 8.40
N ARG A 77 2.74 10.73 9.56
CA ARG A 77 4.14 10.56 9.94
C ARG A 77 4.89 9.61 9.01
N LEU A 78 4.37 8.41 8.78
CA LEU A 78 5.05 7.41 7.95
C LEU A 78 5.13 7.85 6.48
N LEU A 79 4.09 8.51 5.95
CA LEU A 79 4.09 9.12 4.63
C LEU A 79 5.20 10.17 4.49
N GLY A 80 5.35 11.05 5.49
CA GLY A 80 6.42 12.04 5.48
C GLY A 80 7.81 11.40 5.55
N MET A 81 8.01 10.38 6.39
CA MET A 81 9.27 9.62 6.45
C MET A 81 9.61 8.95 5.11
N ALA A 82 8.63 8.29 4.48
CA ALA A 82 8.80 7.62 3.20
C ALA A 82 9.15 8.61 2.06
N LEU A 83 8.57 9.81 2.07
CA LEU A 83 8.87 10.85 1.08
C LEU A 83 10.22 11.56 1.29
N ILE A 84 10.86 11.39 2.46
CA ILE A 84 12.24 11.86 2.70
C ILE A 84 13.24 10.77 2.33
N GLY A 85 13.01 9.56 2.86
CA GLY A 85 13.88 8.41 2.64
C GLY A 85 13.70 7.75 1.27
N GLY A 86 12.72 8.18 0.47
CA GLY A 86 12.24 7.51 -0.75
C GLY A 86 13.32 6.84 -1.59
N PRO A 87 14.27 7.62 -2.17
CA PRO A 87 15.32 7.07 -3.03
C PRO A 87 16.30 6.15 -2.30
N ALA A 88 16.49 6.31 -0.98
CA ALA A 88 17.40 5.48 -0.18
C ALA A 88 16.75 4.18 0.33
N LEU A 89 15.44 4.19 0.54
CA LEU A 89 14.66 3.05 1.05
C LEU A 89 14.04 2.21 -0.07
N TYR A 90 13.66 2.83 -1.17
CA TYR A 90 12.85 2.24 -2.25
C TYR A 90 13.42 2.50 -3.66
N GLY A 91 14.57 3.19 -3.77
CA GLY A 91 15.20 3.49 -5.05
C GLY A 91 14.31 4.33 -5.98
N ALA A 92 14.31 3.99 -7.27
CA ALA A 92 13.53 4.70 -8.28
C ALA A 92 11.99 4.53 -8.12
N ALA A 93 11.52 3.60 -7.28
CA ALA A 93 10.09 3.39 -7.05
C ALA A 93 9.43 4.51 -6.22
N LEU A 94 10.21 5.28 -5.46
CA LEU A 94 9.71 6.43 -4.70
C LEU A 94 10.71 7.61 -4.75
N PRO A 95 10.51 8.62 -5.62
CA PRO A 95 11.30 9.84 -5.55
C PRO A 95 11.05 10.58 -4.23
N ALA A 96 12.04 11.37 -3.78
CA ALA A 96 11.87 12.20 -2.60
C ALA A 96 10.99 13.42 -2.91
N ASP A 97 10.05 13.73 -2.02
CA ASP A 97 9.32 15.00 -2.01
C ASP A 97 9.35 15.58 -0.59
N LEU A 98 10.38 16.39 -0.33
CA LEU A 98 10.57 17.07 0.96
C LEU A 98 9.45 18.09 1.25
N CYS A 99 8.72 18.54 0.23
CA CYS A 99 7.68 19.55 0.33
C CYS A 99 6.33 18.95 0.71
N GLU A 100 5.94 17.82 0.12
CA GLU A 100 4.83 16.99 0.59
C GLU A 100 5.16 16.41 1.98
N ALA A 101 6.38 15.87 2.18
CA ALA A 101 6.80 15.30 3.46
C ALA A 101 6.67 16.27 4.63
N ARG A 102 7.18 17.50 4.46
CA ARG A 102 7.09 18.57 5.48
C ARG A 102 5.64 18.88 5.84
N GLN A 103 4.73 18.90 4.87
CA GLN A 103 3.32 19.17 5.13
C GLN A 103 2.68 18.06 5.99
N TRP A 104 2.93 16.79 5.67
CA TRP A 104 2.36 15.69 6.45
C TRP A 104 2.95 15.60 7.86
N LEU A 105 4.27 15.76 8.02
CA LEU A 105 4.91 15.75 9.35
C LEU A 105 4.46 16.93 10.23
N LEU A 106 4.23 18.12 9.65
CA LEU A 106 3.66 19.25 10.38
C LEU A 106 2.20 19.03 10.81
N ARG A 107 1.40 18.25 10.04
CA ARG A 107 0.06 17.85 10.48
C ARG A 107 0.13 16.82 11.61
N ALA A 108 0.94 15.77 11.46
CA ALA A 108 1.13 14.75 12.48
C ALA A 108 1.61 15.32 13.82
N ALA A 109 2.58 16.26 13.79
CA ALA A 109 3.11 16.90 15.00
C ALA A 109 2.02 17.65 15.80
N ARG A 110 1.13 18.38 15.12
CA ARG A 110 0.02 19.11 15.76
C ARG A 110 -0.97 18.20 16.49
N GLN A 111 -1.19 17.00 15.97
CA GLN A 111 -2.12 16.04 16.58
C GLN A 111 -1.56 15.44 17.87
N ASP A 112 -0.27 15.13 17.89
CA ASP A 112 0.40 14.52 19.04
C ASP A 112 0.73 15.54 20.15
N GLY A 113 0.23 16.79 20.05
CA GLY A 113 0.50 17.87 21.01
C GLY A 113 1.94 18.41 20.98
N ALA A 114 2.79 17.88 20.11
CA ALA A 114 4.13 18.41 19.90
C ALA A 114 4.04 19.80 19.24
N PRO A 115 4.92 20.76 19.61
CA PRO A 115 5.11 21.96 18.81
C PRO A 115 5.36 21.54 17.34
N PRO A 116 4.74 22.21 16.35
CA PRO A 116 4.98 21.88 14.94
C PRO A 116 6.48 21.97 14.57
N GLY A 117 7.22 22.80 15.31
CA GLY A 117 8.67 22.96 15.23
C GLY A 117 9.50 21.90 15.95
N ASP A 118 8.94 20.78 16.44
CA ASP A 118 9.73 19.75 17.14
C ASP A 118 9.98 18.55 16.23
N VAL A 119 8.95 17.79 15.84
CA VAL A 119 9.11 16.61 14.98
C VAL A 119 9.60 17.00 13.58
N ALA A 120 9.06 18.07 12.99
CA ALA A 120 9.49 18.52 11.67
C ALA A 120 10.89 19.16 11.70
N TYR A 121 11.26 19.88 12.77
CA TYR A 121 12.61 20.45 12.89
C TYR A 121 13.66 19.40 13.27
N ALA A 122 13.33 18.39 14.07
CA ALA A 122 14.25 17.28 14.34
C ALA A 122 14.63 16.50 13.06
N LEU A 123 13.73 16.48 12.06
CA LEU A 123 13.92 15.79 10.79
C LEU A 123 14.48 16.68 9.65
N PHE A 124 14.09 17.96 9.61
CA PHE A 124 14.45 18.90 8.54
C PHE A 124 15.33 20.09 9.01
N GLY A 125 15.70 20.12 10.30
CA GLY A 125 16.52 21.14 10.92
C GLY A 125 17.94 21.12 10.37
N ARG A 126 18.47 22.30 10.04
CA ARG A 126 19.62 22.39 9.15
C ARG A 126 20.97 22.35 9.89
N PRO A 127 22.02 21.71 9.35
CA PRO A 127 23.39 22.16 9.60
C PRO A 127 23.58 23.61 9.14
N ARG A 128 24.61 24.29 9.66
CA ARG A 128 24.83 25.75 9.49
C ARG A 128 24.68 26.22 8.03
N GLN A 129 24.00 27.37 7.85
CA GLN A 129 23.69 28.12 6.59
C GLN A 129 22.37 27.75 5.87
N ALA A 130 21.41 28.69 5.79
CA ALA A 130 20.16 28.59 5.03
C ALA A 130 19.93 29.87 4.18
N GLN A 131 19.38 29.91 2.96
CA GLN A 131 18.78 28.89 2.07
C GLN A 131 17.47 28.20 2.55
N PRO A 132 16.37 28.90 2.88
CA PRO A 132 15.05 28.25 3.06
C PRO A 132 14.71 27.29 1.91
N PHE A 133 14.27 26.06 2.19
CA PHE A 133 13.74 25.15 1.16
C PHE A 133 12.40 25.70 0.64
N GLN A 134 12.50 26.54 -0.39
CA GLN A 134 11.37 27.14 -1.09
C GLN A 134 10.69 26.04 -1.91
N CYS A 135 9.57 25.57 -1.38
CA CYS A 135 8.64 24.71 -2.08
C CYS A 135 7.80 25.59 -3.01
N GLU A 136 8.40 26.01 -4.12
CA GLU A 136 7.67 26.67 -5.18
C GLU A 136 6.67 25.69 -5.79
N ARG A 137 5.45 26.18 -6.00
CA ARG A 137 4.30 25.37 -6.36
C ARG A 137 4.25 25.26 -7.88
N SER A 138 4.88 24.22 -8.43
CA SER A 138 4.79 23.80 -9.83
C SER A 138 3.39 23.28 -10.18
#